data_AF-A0A1U7CSV5-F1
#
_entry.id   AF-A0A1U7CSV5-F1
#
_cell.length_a   1.000
_cell.length_b   1.000
_cell.length_c   1.000
_cell.angle_alpha   90.00
_cell.angle_beta   90.00
_cell.angle_gamma   90.00
#
_symmetry.space_group_name_H-M   'P 1'
#
loop_
_entity.id
_entity.type
_entity.pdbx_description
1 polymer ?
#
loop_
_entity_poly.entity_id
_entity_poly.type
_entity_poly.pdbx_seq_one_letter_code
_entity_poly.pdbx_strand_id
1 'polypeptide(L)'
;MKIKRRRIAICSILLVTCSAAIPARTDGMHEVRGRVVGQDGKAVAGAAVGCFWRANGTGNGPDGKQLDLEDPVKLKEFWGNLGRMEPVGRDSATTDAEGRFAVTIKASRHALMAMDSPRERGGLVVLPKGKDDEPVEIRVGPMVKVRGALKDPSAKGETGWTHVYVNMPDDPERPLDATRLVSCGSFDSRFEMSLPPGPYVLDGYTEARDADLGPAKTIVLAAGDAEVDLGVLLLSKVKDDIAARSERGKSDGTWIDVAQRFGRPAPEWRLTDARGVPKGARVQDFRGKWLLIYFWGFGCAPCLGTELPALARFYEDHQADRNRFEVVAVCIDDDEASTSMAAVDRKLENVVKHVWGGKALPFPVVLDASYQSMENFGVTRFGPLLVDPDGDLILGDLTTLTEKLKRVEPPTRP
;
A
#
# COMPACT_ATOMS: atom_id res chain seq x y z
N MET A 1 -23.55 6.60 29.72
CA MET A 1 -22.56 5.59 29.28
C MET A 1 -21.30 6.30 28.81
N LYS A 2 -20.18 6.11 29.52
CA LYS A 2 -18.89 6.77 29.23
C LYS A 2 -18.11 5.98 28.18
N ILE A 3 -17.93 6.54 27.00
CA ILE A 3 -17.07 5.98 25.94
C ILE A 3 -15.62 6.33 26.31
N LYS A 4 -14.81 5.30 26.59
CA LYS A 4 -13.37 5.43 26.89
C LYS A 4 -12.61 5.76 25.61
N ARG A 5 -12.04 6.96 25.54
CA ARG A 5 -11.03 7.37 24.54
C ARG A 5 -9.73 6.59 24.78
N ARG A 6 -9.25 5.81 23.81
CA ARG A 6 -7.87 5.27 23.79
C ARG A 6 -6.99 6.19 22.96
N ARG A 7 -6.02 6.84 23.62
CA ARG A 7 -4.91 7.56 22.98
C ARG A 7 -3.91 6.52 22.47
N ILE A 8 -3.63 6.51 21.17
CA ILE A 8 -2.51 5.78 20.59
C ILE A 8 -1.31 6.72 20.63
N ALA A 9 -0.35 6.42 21.50
CA ALA A 9 0.93 7.13 21.56
C ALA A 9 1.85 6.55 20.48
N ILE A 10 2.26 7.40 19.54
CA ILE A 10 3.31 7.10 18.56
C ILE A 10 4.64 7.25 19.30
N CYS A 11 5.29 6.13 19.59
CA CYS A 11 6.62 6.11 20.18
C CYS A 11 7.65 6.02 19.05
N SER A 12 8.32 7.14 18.77
CA SER A 12 9.42 7.25 17.82
C SER A 12 10.67 6.60 18.41
N ILE A 13 11.17 5.54 17.79
CA ILE A 13 12.52 5.03 18.07
C ILE A 13 13.38 5.34 16.85
N LEU A 14 14.27 6.33 17.02
CA LEU A 14 15.38 6.59 16.11
C LEU A 14 16.34 5.40 16.15
N LEU A 15 16.64 4.82 14.99
CA LEU A 15 17.79 3.93 14.80
C LEU A 15 18.73 4.60 13.79
N VAL A 16 19.80 5.20 14.30
CA VAL A 16 20.94 5.65 13.53
C VAL A 16 21.88 4.46 13.38
N THR A 17 22.13 4.02 12.15
CA THR A 17 23.33 3.23 11.84
C THR A 17 23.97 3.75 10.56
N CYS A 18 25.30 3.84 10.61
CA CYS A 18 26.17 4.39 9.58
C CYS A 18 26.97 3.24 8.97
N SER A 19 26.89 3.05 7.64
CA SER A 19 28.00 2.75 6.71
C SER A 19 27.64 1.81 5.54
N ALA A 20 28.23 2.15 4.39
CA ALA A 20 28.32 1.47 3.09
C ALA A 20 27.06 1.48 2.19
N ALA A 21 27.06 2.46 1.28
CA ALA A 21 26.01 2.73 0.31
C ALA A 21 25.96 1.69 -0.82
N ILE A 22 24.89 0.88 -0.81
CA ILE A 22 24.19 0.41 -2.01
C ILE A 22 22.88 1.22 -2.00
N PRO A 23 22.39 1.78 -3.12
CA PRO A 23 21.14 2.54 -3.10
C PRO A 23 19.97 1.59 -2.86
N ALA A 24 19.71 1.32 -1.58
CA ALA A 24 18.37 0.98 -1.14
C ALA A 24 17.51 2.18 -1.53
N ARG A 25 16.42 1.95 -2.28
CA ARG A 25 15.41 2.97 -2.53
C ARG A 25 14.67 3.19 -1.20
N THR A 26 15.35 3.86 -0.27
CA THR A 26 14.77 4.44 0.93
C THR A 26 13.74 5.49 0.51
N ASP A 27 12.82 5.84 1.40
CA ASP A 27 11.82 6.91 1.27
C ASP A 27 12.45 8.28 0.92
N GLY A 28 13.02 8.40 -0.27
CA GLY A 28 13.66 9.60 -0.78
C GLY A 28 12.60 10.52 -1.37
N MET A 29 12.75 11.80 -1.10
CA MET A 29 12.09 12.83 -1.89
C MET A 29 13.02 13.16 -3.07
N HIS A 30 12.46 13.41 -4.25
CA HIS A 30 13.19 13.98 -5.37
C HIS A 30 12.47 15.24 -5.87
N GLU A 31 13.20 16.11 -6.56
CA GLU A 31 12.64 17.33 -7.15
C GLU A 31 12.37 17.11 -8.63
N VAL A 32 11.11 17.30 -9.04
CA VAL A 32 10.70 17.29 -10.45
C VAL A 32 10.56 18.72 -10.92
N ARG A 33 11.18 19.01 -12.08
CA ARG A 33 11.10 20.33 -12.72
C ARG A 33 10.37 20.23 -14.04
N GLY A 34 9.74 21.31 -14.45
CA GLY A 34 9.05 21.29 -15.72
C GLY A 34 8.37 22.59 -16.09
N ARG A 35 7.53 22.51 -17.13
CA ARG A 35 6.66 23.60 -17.57
C ARG A 35 5.24 23.12 -17.82
N VAL A 36 4.28 24.00 -17.57
CA VAL A 36 2.88 23.82 -17.96
C VAL A 36 2.59 24.71 -19.16
N VAL A 37 2.07 24.11 -20.22
CA VAL A 37 1.77 24.79 -21.49
C VAL A 37 0.34 24.53 -21.94
N GLY A 38 -0.25 25.48 -22.65
CA GLY A 38 -1.54 25.29 -23.32
C GLY A 38 -1.40 24.40 -24.56
N GLN A 39 -2.53 24.06 -25.17
CA GLN A 39 -2.55 23.34 -26.46
C GLN A 39 -1.85 24.12 -27.59
N ASP A 40 -1.80 25.45 -27.50
CA ASP A 40 -1.08 26.33 -28.42
C ASP A 40 0.43 26.45 -28.12
N GLY A 41 0.92 25.73 -27.10
CA GLY A 41 2.32 25.74 -26.67
C GLY A 41 2.72 26.93 -25.82
N LYS A 42 1.80 27.86 -25.50
CA LYS A 42 2.11 29.01 -24.63
C LYS A 42 2.16 28.62 -23.17
N ALA A 43 3.01 29.31 -22.41
CA ALA A 43 3.11 29.14 -20.97
C ALA A 43 1.77 29.39 -20.26
N VAL A 44 1.47 28.58 -19.25
CA VAL A 44 0.32 28.76 -18.36
C VAL A 44 0.82 29.14 -16.98
N ALA A 45 0.70 30.42 -16.65
CA ALA A 45 1.08 30.95 -15.34
C ALA A 45 0.01 30.65 -14.28
N GLY A 46 0.44 30.48 -13.02
CA GLY A 46 -0.48 30.23 -11.90
C GLY A 46 -1.17 28.86 -11.93
N ALA A 47 -0.74 27.94 -12.79
CA ALA A 47 -1.22 26.57 -12.80
C ALA A 47 -0.71 25.84 -11.55
N ALA A 48 -1.60 25.10 -10.90
CA ALA A 48 -1.24 24.27 -9.78
C ALA A 48 -0.82 22.88 -10.27
N VAL A 49 0.29 22.35 -9.72
CA VAL A 49 0.89 21.07 -10.10
C VAL A 49 1.01 20.21 -8.84
N GLY A 50 0.62 18.94 -8.89
CA GLY A 50 0.77 18.03 -7.75
C GLY A 50 0.55 16.57 -8.11
N CYS A 51 1.05 15.68 -7.25
CA CYS A 51 0.93 14.23 -7.39
C CYS A 51 -0.33 13.64 -6.73
N PHE A 52 -1.07 14.45 -5.96
CA PHE A 52 -2.31 14.03 -5.31
C PHE A 52 -3.27 15.20 -5.12
N TRP A 53 -4.54 14.97 -5.40
CA TRP A 53 -5.58 15.99 -5.44
C TRP A 53 -6.81 15.57 -4.63
N ARG A 54 -7.43 16.54 -3.96
CA ARG A 54 -8.72 16.39 -3.31
C ARG A 54 -9.79 17.05 -4.18
N ALA A 55 -10.90 16.33 -4.40
CA ALA A 55 -12.09 16.83 -5.06
C ALA A 55 -13.12 17.39 -4.06
N ASN A 56 -12.66 17.77 -2.86
CA ASN A 56 -13.44 18.42 -1.80
C ASN A 56 -12.82 19.78 -1.40
N GLY A 57 -11.80 20.25 -2.11
CA GLY A 57 -11.05 21.47 -1.82
C GLY A 57 -9.84 21.26 -0.89
N THR A 58 -9.31 22.38 -0.37
CA THR A 58 -8.06 22.40 0.41
C THR A 58 -8.18 21.79 1.81
N GLY A 59 -9.40 21.69 2.34
CA GLY A 59 -9.64 21.37 3.75
C GLY A 59 -9.48 22.57 4.68
N ASN A 60 -9.39 23.79 4.13
CA ASN A 60 -9.43 25.01 4.91
C ASN A 60 -10.87 25.54 4.99
N GLY A 61 -11.24 26.09 6.15
CA GLY A 61 -12.51 26.76 6.35
C GLY A 61 -12.56 28.13 5.65
N PRO A 62 -13.71 28.83 5.73
CA PRO A 62 -13.88 30.15 5.14
C PRO A 62 -12.90 31.21 5.66
N ASP A 63 -12.34 31.00 6.85
CA ASP A 63 -11.32 31.85 7.48
C ASP A 63 -9.88 31.53 7.01
N GLY A 64 -9.74 30.59 6.06
CA GLY A 64 -8.46 30.14 5.53
C GLY A 64 -7.68 29.19 6.45
N LYS A 65 -8.21 28.86 7.64
CA LYS A 65 -7.55 27.94 8.57
C LYS A 65 -7.91 26.49 8.26
N GLN A 66 -6.97 25.59 8.54
CA GLN A 66 -7.21 24.15 8.39
C GLN A 66 -8.36 23.70 9.29
N LEU A 67 -9.31 22.96 8.71
CA LEU A 67 -10.40 22.35 9.44
C LEU A 67 -9.89 21.18 10.29
N ASP A 68 -10.45 21.03 11.49
CA ASP A 68 -10.31 19.82 12.27
C ASP A 68 -11.22 18.73 11.68
N LEU A 69 -10.65 17.84 10.87
CA LEU A 69 -11.40 16.77 10.21
C LEU A 69 -11.77 15.62 11.16
N GLU A 70 -11.37 15.67 12.44
CA GLU A 70 -11.88 14.77 13.48
C GLU A 70 -13.24 15.23 14.02
N ASP A 71 -13.61 16.51 13.84
CA ASP A 71 -14.93 17.03 14.15
C ASP A 71 -15.92 16.64 13.03
N PRO A 72 -16.98 15.84 13.31
CA PRO A 72 -17.93 15.41 12.30
C PRO A 72 -18.63 16.56 11.56
N VAL A 73 -18.85 17.70 12.22
CA VAL A 73 -19.47 18.88 11.60
C VAL A 73 -18.53 19.48 10.56
N LYS A 74 -17.24 19.60 10.90
CA LYS A 74 -16.22 20.12 9.99
C LYS A 74 -15.88 19.16 8.87
N LEU A 75 -15.89 17.86 9.14
CA LEU A 75 -15.75 16.84 8.13
C LEU A 75 -16.90 16.89 7.11
N LYS A 76 -18.14 17.08 7.59
CA LYS A 76 -19.31 17.24 6.72
C LYS A 76 -19.27 18.53 5.90
N GLU A 77 -18.82 19.64 6.50
CA GLU A 77 -18.56 20.90 5.80
C GLU A 77 -17.53 20.70 4.67
N PHE A 78 -16.43 19.99 4.96
CA PHE A 78 -15.38 19.72 3.98
C PHE A 78 -15.88 18.84 2.83
N TRP A 79 -16.46 17.68 3.14
CA TRP A 79 -16.94 16.72 2.14
C TRP A 79 -18.19 17.17 1.37
N GLY A 80 -18.87 18.22 1.82
CA GLY A 80 -19.94 18.87 1.04
C GLY A 80 -19.45 19.60 -0.23
N ASN A 81 -18.16 19.91 -0.34
CA ASN A 81 -17.59 20.65 -1.48
C ASN A 81 -17.25 19.76 -2.69
N LEU A 82 -18.16 18.89 -3.10
CA LEU A 82 -17.93 17.92 -4.19
C LEU A 82 -17.45 18.61 -5.48
N GLY A 83 -16.48 18.00 -6.16
CA GLY A 83 -15.92 18.50 -7.42
C GLY A 83 -14.87 19.60 -7.29
N ARG A 84 -14.66 20.17 -6.09
CA ARG A 84 -13.68 21.24 -5.88
C ARG A 84 -12.25 20.68 -5.90
N MET A 85 -11.58 20.80 -7.04
CA MET A 85 -10.23 20.24 -7.25
C MET A 85 -9.13 21.12 -6.67
N GLU A 86 -8.37 20.58 -5.70
CA GLU A 86 -7.17 21.21 -5.15
C GLU A 86 -6.05 20.20 -4.90
N PRO A 87 -4.78 20.54 -5.21
CA PRO A 87 -3.66 19.68 -4.88
C PRO A 87 -3.44 19.66 -3.35
N VAL A 88 -2.83 18.61 -2.85
CA VAL A 88 -2.66 18.40 -1.41
C VAL A 88 -1.22 18.53 -0.98
N GLY A 89 -1.01 19.28 0.09
CA GLY A 89 0.21 19.24 0.89
C GLY A 89 1.37 19.99 0.27
N ARG A 90 2.56 19.73 0.84
CA ARG A 90 3.81 20.37 0.44
C ARG A 90 4.39 19.81 -0.87
N ASP A 91 3.79 18.72 -1.37
CA ASP A 91 4.18 18.02 -2.60
C ASP A 91 3.44 18.62 -3.82
N SER A 92 3.26 19.94 -3.81
CA SER A 92 2.60 20.71 -4.88
C SER A 92 3.33 22.02 -5.16
N ALA A 93 3.14 22.55 -6.35
CA ALA A 93 3.76 23.79 -6.81
C ALA A 93 2.78 24.63 -7.63
N THR A 94 3.08 25.92 -7.77
CA THR A 94 2.39 26.84 -8.67
C THR A 94 3.36 27.34 -9.72
N THR A 95 2.93 27.40 -10.98
CA THR A 95 3.81 27.84 -12.06
C THR A 95 4.07 29.35 -12.03
N ASP A 96 5.28 29.74 -12.45
CA ASP A 96 5.65 31.15 -12.66
C ASP A 96 5.05 31.73 -13.96
N ALA A 97 5.42 32.97 -14.30
CA ALA A 97 4.94 33.67 -15.50
C ALA A 97 5.30 32.94 -16.81
N GLU A 98 6.40 32.19 -16.81
CA GLU A 98 6.87 31.37 -17.93
C GLU A 98 6.34 29.93 -17.88
N GLY A 99 5.40 29.65 -16.97
CA GLY A 99 4.77 28.34 -16.81
C GLY A 99 5.68 27.32 -16.13
N ARG A 100 6.83 27.71 -15.58
CA ARG A 100 7.80 26.80 -14.95
C ARG A 100 7.39 26.42 -13.54
N PHE A 101 7.68 25.19 -13.15
CA PHE A 101 7.51 24.70 -11.78
C PHE A 101 8.71 23.87 -11.33
N ALA A 102 8.86 23.77 -10.01
CA ALA A 102 9.69 22.78 -9.34
C ALA A 102 8.87 22.25 -8.15
N VAL A 103 8.78 20.92 -8.02
CA VAL A 103 8.00 20.27 -6.96
C VAL A 103 8.79 19.09 -6.39
N THR A 104 8.84 19.01 -5.07
CA THR A 104 9.49 17.90 -4.38
C THR A 104 8.44 16.85 -4.03
N ILE A 105 8.60 15.63 -4.55
CA ILE A 105 7.66 14.52 -4.35
C ILE A 105 8.39 13.27 -3.84
N LYS A 106 7.64 12.34 -3.24
CA LYS A 106 8.18 11.03 -2.86
C LYS A 106 8.64 10.26 -4.09
N ALA A 107 9.74 9.53 -3.99
CA ALA A 107 10.27 8.69 -5.07
C ALA A 107 9.33 7.56 -5.52
N SER A 108 8.35 7.21 -4.68
CA SER A 108 7.27 6.27 -5.02
C SER A 108 6.11 6.94 -5.77
N ARG A 109 6.17 8.23 -6.07
CA ARG A 109 5.22 8.95 -6.93
C ARG A 109 5.87 9.22 -8.26
N HIS A 110 5.16 8.91 -9.35
CA HIS A 110 5.66 9.07 -10.71
C HIS A 110 4.59 9.65 -11.65
N ALA A 111 3.57 10.31 -11.11
CA ALA A 111 2.57 11.01 -11.90
C ALA A 111 2.33 12.42 -11.33
N LEU A 112 2.25 13.41 -12.22
CA LEU A 112 1.94 14.80 -11.89
C LEU A 112 0.77 15.26 -12.74
N MET A 113 -0.24 15.81 -12.07
CA MET A 113 -1.34 16.51 -12.73
C MET A 113 -1.16 18.01 -12.53
N ALA A 114 -1.38 18.77 -13.59
CA ALA A 114 -1.48 20.23 -13.55
C ALA A 114 -2.89 20.67 -13.90
N MET A 115 -3.37 21.72 -13.23
CA MET A 115 -4.62 22.41 -13.59
C MET A 115 -4.39 23.91 -13.61
N ASP A 116 -5.01 24.61 -14.56
CA ASP A 116 -4.96 26.07 -14.59
C ASP A 116 -5.67 26.70 -13.39
N SER A 117 -5.47 28.00 -13.17
CA SER A 117 -6.00 28.68 -11.99
C SER A 117 -7.53 28.58 -11.86
N PRO A 118 -8.33 28.65 -12.95
CA PRO A 118 -9.78 28.43 -12.88
C PRO A 118 -10.21 26.98 -12.65
N ARG A 119 -9.29 26.01 -12.77
CA ARG A 119 -9.55 24.56 -12.71
C ARG A 119 -10.40 24.03 -13.87
N GLU A 120 -10.34 24.69 -15.02
CA GLU A 120 -11.12 24.32 -16.22
C GLU A 120 -10.28 23.50 -17.22
N ARG A 121 -8.96 23.74 -17.22
CA ARG A 121 -8.02 22.99 -18.05
C ARG A 121 -7.01 22.27 -17.19
N GLY A 122 -6.61 21.09 -17.62
CA GLY A 122 -5.56 20.33 -16.95
C GLY A 122 -4.92 19.30 -17.86
N GLY A 123 -3.87 18.71 -17.34
CA GLY A 123 -3.04 17.74 -18.04
C GLY A 123 -2.31 16.87 -17.03
N LEU A 124 -1.87 15.71 -17.49
CA LEU A 124 -1.16 14.72 -16.68
C LEU A 124 0.12 14.32 -17.39
N VAL A 125 1.19 14.10 -16.62
CA VAL A 125 2.40 13.44 -17.10
C VAL A 125 2.74 12.29 -16.16
N VAL A 126 3.19 11.18 -16.74
CA VAL A 126 3.79 10.05 -16.03
C VAL A 126 5.31 10.13 -16.23
N LEU A 127 6.07 10.13 -15.15
CA LEU A 127 7.52 10.27 -15.14
C LEU A 127 8.16 8.95 -15.61
N PRO A 128 8.95 8.97 -16.70
CA PRO A 128 9.57 7.75 -17.21
C PRO A 128 10.57 7.18 -16.21
N LYS A 129 10.60 5.84 -16.07
CA LYS A 129 11.54 5.18 -15.16
C LYS A 129 13.00 5.52 -15.49
N GLY A 130 13.73 5.98 -14.48
CA GLY A 130 15.14 6.36 -14.60
C GLY A 130 15.39 7.75 -15.19
N LYS A 131 14.33 8.51 -15.48
CA LYS A 131 14.38 9.89 -16.00
C LYS A 131 13.57 10.85 -15.13
N ASP A 132 13.45 10.53 -13.84
CA ASP A 132 12.60 11.26 -12.89
C ASP A 132 13.05 12.72 -12.69
N ASP A 133 14.33 13.00 -12.92
CA ASP A 133 14.93 14.33 -12.80
C ASP A 133 14.96 15.10 -14.15
N GLU A 134 14.58 14.47 -15.26
CA GLU A 134 14.51 15.16 -16.56
C GLU A 134 13.35 16.16 -16.56
N PRO A 135 13.54 17.39 -17.09
CA PRO A 135 12.45 18.36 -17.14
C PRO A 135 11.26 17.84 -17.94
N VAL A 136 10.06 17.94 -17.37
CA VAL A 136 8.82 17.51 -18.01
C VAL A 136 8.00 18.68 -18.54
N GLU A 137 7.17 18.41 -19.53
CA GLU A 137 6.17 19.36 -20.03
C GLU A 137 4.77 18.78 -19.82
N ILE A 138 3.91 19.53 -19.12
CA ILE A 138 2.51 19.17 -18.91
C ILE A 138 1.66 20.05 -19.82
N ARG A 139 1.02 19.46 -20.81
CA ARG A 139 0.13 20.16 -21.73
C ARG A 139 -1.30 20.11 -21.21
N VAL A 140 -1.87 21.28 -20.92
CA VAL A 140 -3.24 21.38 -20.39
C VAL A 140 -4.25 21.56 -21.51
N GLY A 141 -5.36 20.84 -21.40
CA GLY A 141 -6.53 20.92 -22.28
C GLY A 141 -7.82 20.82 -21.47
N PRO A 142 -8.98 20.77 -22.14
CA PRO A 142 -10.27 20.61 -21.46
C PRO A 142 -10.29 19.40 -20.52
N MET A 143 -10.85 19.60 -19.34
CA MET A 143 -11.05 18.55 -18.34
C MET A 143 -12.38 17.83 -18.56
N VAL A 144 -12.45 16.57 -18.15
CA VAL A 144 -13.68 15.78 -18.14
C VAL A 144 -14.22 15.76 -16.71
N LYS A 145 -15.45 16.23 -16.51
CA LYS A 145 -16.14 16.11 -15.23
C LYS A 145 -16.64 14.68 -15.06
N VAL A 146 -16.24 14.02 -13.98
CA VAL A 146 -16.65 12.65 -13.65
C VAL A 146 -17.52 12.68 -12.40
N ARG A 147 -18.71 12.09 -12.48
CA ARG A 147 -19.63 12.00 -11.35
C ARG A 147 -20.25 10.62 -11.21
N GLY A 148 -20.81 10.35 -10.04
CA GLY A 148 -21.59 9.15 -9.77
C GLY A 148 -21.95 9.05 -8.30
N ALA A 149 -22.41 7.87 -7.90
CA ALA A 149 -22.72 7.54 -6.52
C ALA A 149 -22.27 6.12 -6.17
N LEU A 150 -22.06 5.86 -4.88
CA LEU A 150 -21.83 4.54 -4.32
C LEU A 150 -23.08 4.04 -3.61
N LYS A 151 -23.32 2.73 -3.63
CA LYS A 151 -24.40 2.09 -2.87
C LYS A 151 -23.94 0.74 -2.34
N ASP A 152 -23.99 0.57 -1.01
CA ASP A 152 -23.90 -0.76 -0.40
C ASP A 152 -25.30 -1.41 -0.39
N PRO A 153 -25.56 -2.45 -1.20
CA PRO A 153 -26.85 -3.14 -1.22
C PRO A 153 -27.12 -3.94 0.07
N SER A 154 -26.10 -4.19 0.90
CA SER A 154 -26.20 -4.96 2.14
C SER A 154 -26.43 -4.10 3.39
N ALA A 155 -26.36 -2.77 3.27
CA ALA A 155 -26.54 -1.86 4.39
C ALA A 155 -27.99 -1.92 4.94
N LYS A 156 -28.12 -2.13 6.26
CA LYS A 156 -29.42 -2.15 6.95
C LYS A 156 -29.91 -0.77 7.42
N GLY A 157 -29.27 0.31 6.96
CA GLY A 157 -29.51 1.70 7.35
C GLY A 157 -28.77 2.68 6.44
N GLU A 158 -28.64 3.95 6.86
CA GLU A 158 -27.88 4.97 6.13
C GLU A 158 -26.40 4.56 5.99
N THR A 159 -25.86 4.67 4.78
CA THR A 159 -24.49 4.30 4.44
C THR A 159 -23.51 5.39 4.90
N GLY A 160 -23.35 5.57 6.21
CA GLY A 160 -22.36 6.45 6.88
C GLY A 160 -21.80 7.58 6.01
N TRP A 161 -20.47 7.65 5.88
CA TRP A 161 -19.84 8.31 4.75
C TRP A 161 -19.22 7.29 3.80
N THR A 162 -18.97 7.74 2.57
CA THR A 162 -18.25 6.98 1.54
C THR A 162 -17.06 7.77 1.05
N HIS A 163 -16.09 7.07 0.48
CA HIS A 163 -14.90 7.68 -0.07
C HIS A 163 -14.50 6.98 -1.36
N VAL A 164 -14.19 7.76 -2.40
CA VAL A 164 -13.71 7.31 -3.71
C VAL A 164 -12.27 7.77 -3.91
N TYR A 165 -11.43 6.86 -4.38
CA TYR A 165 -10.11 7.18 -4.92
C TYR A 165 -10.09 6.94 -6.42
N VAL A 166 -9.36 7.80 -7.13
CA VAL A 166 -8.96 7.57 -8.51
C VAL A 166 -7.47 7.33 -8.54
N ASN A 167 -7.09 6.25 -9.17
CA ASN A 167 -5.71 5.85 -9.39
C ASN A 167 -5.41 5.87 -10.89
N MET A 168 -4.14 6.08 -11.21
CA MET A 168 -3.60 5.71 -12.52
C MET A 168 -3.66 4.18 -12.67
N PRO A 169 -3.74 3.65 -13.90
CA PRO A 169 -3.49 2.23 -14.13
C PRO A 169 -2.12 1.82 -13.58
N ASP A 170 -1.99 0.55 -13.23
CA ASP A 170 -0.73 0.00 -12.74
C ASP A 170 0.39 0.19 -13.77
N ASP A 171 1.57 0.56 -13.27
CA ASP A 171 2.80 0.66 -14.07
C ASP A 171 3.61 -0.64 -13.91
N PRO A 172 3.75 -1.47 -14.96
CA PRO A 172 4.54 -2.71 -14.91
C PRO A 172 6.01 -2.49 -14.55
N GLU A 173 6.58 -1.33 -14.86
CA GLU A 173 7.98 -1.02 -14.55
C GLU A 173 8.16 -0.51 -13.12
N ARG A 174 7.07 -0.08 -12.47
CA ARG A 174 7.02 0.49 -11.13
C ARG A 174 5.93 -0.17 -10.26
N PRO A 175 5.97 -1.50 -10.07
CA PRO A 175 4.86 -2.26 -9.46
C PRO A 175 4.61 -1.95 -7.97
N LEU A 176 5.46 -1.16 -7.32
CA LEU A 176 5.32 -0.74 -5.92
C LEU A 176 5.08 0.77 -5.77
N ASP A 177 5.11 1.53 -6.86
CA ASP A 177 4.92 2.97 -6.82
C ASP A 177 3.42 3.30 -6.68
N ALA A 178 3.09 4.38 -5.97
CA ALA A 178 1.72 4.75 -5.66
C ALA A 178 1.02 5.40 -6.87
N THR A 179 -0.06 4.78 -7.34
CA THR A 179 -0.86 5.24 -8.49
C THR A 179 -1.97 6.23 -8.12
N ARG A 180 -2.27 6.39 -6.83
CA ARG A 180 -3.37 7.22 -6.33
C ARG A 180 -3.22 8.70 -6.69
N LEU A 181 -4.16 9.23 -7.46
CA LEU A 181 -4.14 10.59 -7.99
C LEU A 181 -5.18 11.51 -7.35
N VAL A 182 -6.43 11.06 -7.18
CA VAL A 182 -7.52 11.90 -6.67
C VAL A 182 -8.29 11.19 -5.54
N SER A 183 -8.82 11.97 -4.61
CA SER A 183 -9.77 11.52 -3.58
C SER A 183 -11.02 12.38 -3.53
N CYS A 184 -12.17 11.74 -3.27
CA CYS A 184 -13.44 12.41 -3.04
C CYS A 184 -14.19 11.70 -1.89
N GLY A 185 -14.42 12.38 -0.78
CA GLY A 185 -15.26 11.91 0.32
C GLY A 185 -16.66 12.53 0.29
N SER A 186 -17.66 11.81 0.79
CA SER A 186 -19.06 12.26 0.78
C SER A 186 -19.92 11.57 1.83
N PHE A 187 -20.79 12.34 2.49
CA PHE A 187 -21.89 11.81 3.31
C PHE A 187 -23.14 11.44 2.50
N ASP A 188 -23.30 12.01 1.31
CA ASP A 188 -24.46 11.72 0.44
C ASP A 188 -24.22 10.54 -0.51
N SER A 189 -23.13 9.79 -0.29
CA SER A 189 -22.66 8.73 -1.17
C SER A 189 -22.44 9.13 -2.63
N ARG A 190 -22.27 10.42 -2.93
CA ARG A 190 -21.98 10.94 -4.28
C ARG A 190 -20.51 11.26 -4.42
N PHE A 191 -20.01 11.25 -5.64
CA PHE A 191 -18.69 11.77 -5.94
C PHE A 191 -18.75 12.65 -7.19
N GLU A 192 -17.93 13.68 -7.18
CA GLU A 192 -17.66 14.53 -8.33
C GLU A 192 -16.18 14.92 -8.32
N MET A 193 -15.56 14.91 -9.49
CA MET A 193 -14.18 15.34 -9.71
C MET A 193 -13.96 15.70 -11.17
N SER A 194 -12.86 16.39 -11.47
CA SER A 194 -12.45 16.67 -12.85
C SER A 194 -11.11 16.00 -13.13
N LEU A 195 -11.00 15.29 -14.25
CA LEU A 195 -9.79 14.58 -14.66
C LEU A 195 -9.41 14.94 -16.09
N PRO A 196 -8.11 14.97 -16.44
CA PRO A 196 -7.69 15.05 -17.83
C PRO A 196 -8.14 13.78 -18.59
N PRO A 197 -8.28 13.83 -19.91
CA PRO A 197 -8.53 12.63 -20.72
C PRO A 197 -7.47 11.55 -20.48
N GLY A 198 -7.89 10.29 -20.38
CA GLY A 198 -6.99 9.18 -20.08
C GLY A 198 -7.67 8.00 -19.37
N PRO A 199 -6.92 6.90 -19.18
CA PRO A 199 -7.37 5.74 -18.41
C PRO A 199 -7.21 5.96 -16.91
N TYR A 200 -8.16 5.48 -16.13
CA TYR A 200 -8.16 5.56 -14.66
C TYR A 200 -8.80 4.34 -14.03
N VAL A 201 -8.44 4.08 -12.77
CA VAL A 201 -9.00 3.00 -11.95
C VAL A 201 -9.63 3.60 -10.70
N LEU A 202 -10.91 3.30 -10.47
CA LEU A 202 -11.67 3.78 -9.33
C LEU A 202 -11.74 2.70 -8.24
N ASP A 203 -11.46 3.12 -7.02
CA ASP A 203 -11.73 2.38 -5.80
C ASP A 203 -12.72 3.18 -4.95
N GLY A 204 -13.58 2.49 -4.19
CA GLY A 204 -14.52 3.14 -3.29
C GLY A 204 -14.80 2.27 -2.06
N TYR A 205 -15.12 2.88 -0.92
CA TYR A 205 -15.46 2.14 0.31
C TYR A 205 -16.36 2.95 1.23
N THR A 206 -16.98 2.26 2.19
CA THR A 206 -17.81 2.82 3.27
C THR A 206 -17.00 3.18 4.51
N GLU A 207 -17.55 4.02 5.38
CA GLU A 207 -16.97 4.34 6.70
C GLU A 207 -16.54 3.11 7.49
N ALA A 208 -17.39 2.09 7.55
CA ALA A 208 -17.12 0.85 8.27
C ALA A 208 -16.06 -0.03 7.57
N ARG A 209 -15.67 0.29 6.33
CA ARG A 209 -14.75 -0.47 5.47
C ARG A 209 -15.15 -1.93 5.30
N ASP A 210 -16.44 -2.20 5.44
CA ASP A 210 -17.05 -3.52 5.34
C ASP A 210 -17.63 -3.78 3.93
N ALA A 211 -17.69 -2.73 3.10
CA ALA A 211 -18.01 -2.84 1.68
C ALA A 211 -17.11 -1.93 0.83
N ASP A 212 -16.67 -2.44 -0.32
CA ASP A 212 -15.80 -1.74 -1.26
C ASP A 212 -16.23 -1.93 -2.73
N LEU A 213 -15.62 -1.16 -3.63
CA LEU A 213 -15.80 -1.29 -5.07
C LEU A 213 -14.93 -2.43 -5.60
N GLY A 214 -15.29 -3.67 -5.25
CA GLY A 214 -14.63 -4.88 -5.73
C GLY A 214 -15.37 -5.54 -6.92
N PRO A 215 -14.69 -5.85 -8.05
CA PRO A 215 -13.33 -5.43 -8.44
C PRO A 215 -13.27 -3.94 -8.82
N ALA A 216 -12.07 -3.35 -8.72
CA ALA A 216 -11.83 -1.95 -9.05
C ALA A 216 -12.33 -1.60 -10.46
N LYS A 217 -12.96 -0.42 -10.60
CA LYS A 217 -13.61 -0.04 -11.86
C LYS A 217 -12.68 0.76 -12.75
N THR A 218 -12.33 0.19 -13.90
CA THR A 218 -11.56 0.91 -14.93
C THR A 218 -12.47 1.78 -15.78
N ILE A 219 -12.04 3.01 -16.04
CA ILE A 219 -12.70 3.95 -16.96
C ILE A 219 -11.67 4.56 -17.93
N VAL A 220 -12.13 5.00 -19.10
CA VAL A 220 -11.32 5.75 -20.07
C VAL A 220 -12.10 7.00 -20.45
N LEU A 221 -11.51 8.17 -20.21
CA LEU A 221 -12.10 9.47 -20.50
C LEU A 221 -11.57 9.98 -21.84
N ALA A 222 -12.45 10.30 -22.78
CA ALA A 222 -12.06 10.80 -24.10
C ALA A 222 -11.85 12.33 -24.09
N ALA A 223 -10.98 12.83 -24.98
CA ALA A 223 -10.67 14.26 -25.05
C ALA A 223 -11.84 15.16 -25.48
N GLY A 224 -12.91 14.57 -26.03
CA GLY A 224 -14.14 15.27 -26.39
C GLY A 224 -15.23 15.23 -25.32
N ASP A 225 -15.04 14.47 -24.24
CA ASP A 225 -16.05 14.34 -23.19
C ASP A 225 -16.05 15.61 -22.33
N ALA A 226 -17.20 16.26 -22.20
CA ALA A 226 -17.36 17.32 -21.21
C ALA A 226 -17.68 16.74 -19.83
N GLU A 227 -18.49 15.69 -19.78
CA GLU A 227 -18.94 15.02 -18.57
C GLU A 227 -19.14 13.52 -18.80
N VAL A 228 -18.77 12.72 -17.82
CA VAL A 228 -19.04 11.27 -17.74
C VAL A 228 -19.76 10.97 -16.43
N ASP A 229 -20.98 10.47 -16.53
CA ASP A 229 -21.78 10.01 -15.40
C ASP A 229 -21.67 8.49 -15.27
N LEU A 230 -21.06 8.02 -14.18
CA LEU A 230 -20.88 6.60 -13.89
C LEU A 230 -22.11 5.95 -13.25
N GLY A 231 -23.17 6.74 -13.00
CA GLY A 231 -24.38 6.29 -12.34
C GLY A 231 -24.13 5.84 -10.91
N VAL A 232 -24.86 4.81 -10.48
CA VAL A 232 -24.70 4.19 -9.15
C VAL A 232 -23.80 2.97 -9.27
N LEU A 233 -22.65 3.02 -8.60
CA LEU A 233 -21.73 1.91 -8.47
C LEU A 233 -22.06 1.12 -7.21
N LEU A 234 -22.23 -0.20 -7.36
CA LEU A 234 -22.55 -1.08 -6.25
C LEU A 234 -21.28 -1.51 -5.53
N LEU A 235 -21.31 -1.43 -4.21
CA LEU A 235 -20.26 -1.96 -3.35
C LEU A 235 -20.54 -3.42 -3.03
N SER A 236 -19.48 -4.20 -2.91
CA SER A 236 -19.46 -5.60 -2.51
C SER A 236 -18.96 -5.70 -1.08
N LYS A 237 -19.42 -6.68 -0.30
CA LYS A 237 -18.86 -6.93 1.03
C LYS A 237 -17.38 -7.30 0.90
N VAL A 238 -16.54 -6.66 1.69
CA VAL A 238 -15.12 -7.01 1.78
C VAL A 238 -15.01 -8.37 2.46
N LYS A 239 -14.13 -9.24 1.96
CA LYS A 239 -13.79 -10.47 2.69
C LYS A 239 -13.17 -10.10 4.03
N ASP A 240 -13.45 -10.89 5.05
CA ASP A 240 -12.89 -10.64 6.38
C ASP A 240 -11.36 -10.70 6.35
N ASP A 241 -10.72 -9.55 6.50
CA ASP A 241 -9.29 -9.47 6.67
C ASP A 241 -8.85 -9.96 8.06
N ILE A 242 -7.53 -10.03 8.28
CA ILE A 242 -6.98 -10.50 9.55
C ILE A 242 -7.33 -9.59 10.74
N ALA A 243 -7.57 -8.30 10.51
CA ALA A 243 -7.95 -7.38 11.57
C ALA A 243 -9.37 -7.69 12.05
N ALA A 244 -10.33 -7.81 11.13
CA ALA A 244 -11.71 -8.20 11.42
C ALA A 244 -11.79 -9.58 12.09
N ARG A 245 -11.01 -10.56 11.61
CA ARG A 245 -10.89 -11.90 12.22
C ARG A 245 -10.34 -11.82 13.65
N SER A 246 -9.30 -11.03 13.87
CA SER A 246 -8.72 -10.83 15.20
C SER A 246 -9.71 -10.19 16.17
N GLU A 247 -10.45 -9.17 15.73
CA GLU A 247 -11.47 -8.51 16.56
C GLU A 247 -12.58 -9.47 16.97
N ARG A 248 -13.09 -10.27 16.02
CA ARG A 248 -14.09 -11.31 16.33
C ARG A 248 -13.54 -12.37 17.27
N GLY A 249 -12.36 -12.90 16.97
CA GLY A 249 -11.72 -13.90 17.82
C GLY A 249 -11.40 -13.38 19.23
N LYS A 250 -11.12 -12.09 19.38
CA LYS A 250 -10.98 -11.45 20.70
C LYS A 250 -12.32 -11.32 21.42
N SER A 251 -13.41 -11.09 20.68
CA SER A 251 -14.75 -10.94 21.25
C SER A 251 -15.35 -12.26 21.74
N ASP A 252 -15.04 -13.39 21.08
CA ASP A 252 -15.54 -14.72 21.45
C ASP A 252 -14.52 -15.56 22.25
N GLY A 253 -13.30 -15.03 22.46
CA GLY A 253 -12.25 -15.67 23.25
C GLY A 253 -11.43 -16.74 22.52
N THR A 254 -11.59 -16.87 21.20
CA THR A 254 -10.82 -17.83 20.38
C THR A 254 -9.45 -17.32 19.93
N TRP A 255 -9.21 -16.01 19.99
CA TRP A 255 -7.93 -15.41 19.60
C TRP A 255 -6.90 -15.43 20.72
N ILE A 256 -5.72 -16.00 20.43
CA ILE A 256 -4.56 -15.98 21.31
C ILE A 256 -3.46 -15.17 20.63
N ASP A 257 -3.14 -13.99 21.18
CA ASP A 257 -2.09 -13.12 20.64
C ASP A 257 -0.72 -13.81 20.67
N VAL A 258 0.12 -13.51 19.67
CA VAL A 258 1.47 -14.08 19.51
C VAL A 258 2.32 -14.02 20.78
N ALA A 259 2.20 -12.95 21.57
CA ALA A 259 2.95 -12.77 22.81
C ALA A 259 2.68 -13.87 23.85
N GLN A 260 1.48 -14.45 23.86
CA GLN A 260 1.10 -15.53 24.77
C GLN A 260 1.59 -16.91 24.30
N ARG A 261 2.10 -16.98 23.07
CA ARG A 261 2.59 -18.20 22.42
C ARG A 261 4.10 -18.39 22.56
N PHE A 262 4.83 -17.36 23.01
CA PHE A 262 6.26 -17.46 23.20
C PHE A 262 6.64 -18.48 24.30
N GLY A 263 7.71 -19.24 24.05
CA GLY A 263 8.18 -20.33 24.91
C GLY A 263 7.29 -21.57 24.87
N ARG A 264 6.48 -21.73 23.81
CA ARG A 264 5.63 -22.90 23.57
C ARG A 264 5.89 -23.41 22.15
N PRO A 265 5.52 -24.67 21.85
CA PRO A 265 5.61 -25.20 20.51
C PRO A 265 4.96 -24.27 19.49
N ALA A 266 5.69 -23.97 18.42
CA ALA A 266 5.20 -23.10 17.37
C ALA A 266 3.90 -23.66 16.78
N PRO A 267 2.86 -22.81 16.59
CA PRO A 267 1.59 -23.24 16.03
C PRO A 267 1.74 -23.85 14.63
N GLU A 268 0.78 -24.68 14.24
CA GLU A 268 0.69 -25.18 12.86
C GLU A 268 0.37 -24.04 11.90
N TRP A 269 1.03 -24.01 10.74
CA TRP A 269 0.62 -23.18 9.61
C TRP A 269 -0.32 -23.96 8.69
N ARG A 270 -0.98 -23.26 7.77
CA ARG A 270 -1.81 -23.86 6.73
C ARG A 270 -1.27 -23.48 5.37
N LEU A 271 -0.98 -24.49 4.54
CA LEU A 271 -0.43 -24.29 3.21
C LEU A 271 -1.48 -24.67 2.15
N THR A 272 -1.86 -23.69 1.33
CA THR A 272 -2.60 -23.91 0.07
C THR A 272 -1.65 -24.50 -0.97
N ASP A 273 -0.44 -23.96 -1.07
CA ASP A 273 0.61 -24.44 -1.97
C ASP A 273 2.00 -24.08 -1.42
N ALA A 274 3.05 -24.66 -1.99
CA ALA A 274 4.42 -24.40 -1.56
C ALA A 274 5.45 -24.58 -2.68
N ARG A 275 6.56 -23.85 -2.57
CA ARG A 275 7.78 -24.02 -3.37
C ARG A 275 8.99 -24.08 -2.44
N GLY A 276 9.92 -24.97 -2.74
CA GLY A 276 11.13 -25.20 -1.94
C GLY A 276 10.91 -26.14 -0.74
N VAL A 277 9.65 -26.42 -0.38
CA VAL A 277 9.24 -27.41 0.63
C VAL A 277 7.98 -28.16 0.16
N PRO A 278 7.69 -29.36 0.69
CA PRO A 278 6.44 -30.07 0.41
C PRO A 278 5.20 -29.27 0.83
N LYS A 279 4.07 -29.42 0.13
CA LYS A 279 2.79 -28.78 0.50
C LYS A 279 2.26 -29.19 1.88
N GLY A 280 2.71 -30.34 2.39
CA GLY A 280 2.39 -30.83 3.73
C GLY A 280 3.48 -30.57 4.77
N ALA A 281 4.47 -29.74 4.45
CA ALA A 281 5.50 -29.35 5.41
C ALA A 281 4.85 -28.71 6.64
N ARG A 282 5.40 -28.97 7.81
CA ARG A 282 4.99 -28.42 9.11
C ARG A 282 6.14 -27.63 9.71
N VAL A 283 5.83 -26.72 10.61
CA VAL A 283 6.85 -25.97 11.36
C VAL A 283 7.81 -26.90 12.09
N GLN A 284 7.28 -28.00 12.62
CA GLN A 284 8.04 -28.99 13.38
C GLN A 284 9.02 -29.82 12.53
N ASP A 285 8.87 -29.80 11.20
CA ASP A 285 9.81 -30.49 10.29
C ASP A 285 11.17 -29.76 10.21
N PHE A 286 11.28 -28.54 10.78
CA PHE A 286 12.51 -27.73 10.84
C PHE A 286 13.26 -27.84 12.18
N ARG A 287 12.83 -28.72 13.09
CA ARG A 287 13.55 -28.98 14.36
C ARG A 287 15.03 -29.29 14.13
N GLY A 288 15.86 -28.88 15.08
CA GLY A 288 17.33 -28.89 14.98
C GLY A 288 17.92 -27.68 14.26
N LYS A 289 17.08 -26.79 13.72
CA LYS A 289 17.47 -25.52 13.11
C LYS A 289 16.68 -24.37 13.68
N TRP A 290 17.26 -23.18 13.67
CA TRP A 290 16.49 -21.95 13.78
C TRP A 290 15.62 -21.78 12.53
N LEU A 291 14.34 -21.44 12.70
CA LEU A 291 13.44 -21.15 11.58
C LEU A 291 12.91 -19.73 11.70
N LEU A 292 13.22 -18.90 10.70
CA LEU A 292 12.61 -17.58 10.54
C LEU A 292 11.41 -17.69 9.61
N ILE A 293 10.21 -17.49 10.15
CA ILE A 293 8.96 -17.44 9.39
C ILE A 293 8.69 -15.98 9.05
N TYR A 294 8.46 -15.66 7.78
CA TYR A 294 8.17 -14.29 7.35
C TYR A 294 6.79 -14.18 6.69
N PHE A 295 5.81 -13.60 7.39
CA PHE A 295 4.50 -13.33 6.80
C PHE A 295 4.55 -12.10 5.90
N TRP A 296 4.00 -12.21 4.69
CA TRP A 296 3.92 -11.11 3.72
C TRP A 296 2.69 -11.24 2.82
N GLY A 297 2.40 -10.22 2.01
CA GLY A 297 1.33 -10.26 0.99
C GLY A 297 1.55 -9.21 -0.10
N PHE A 298 0.82 -9.32 -1.23
CA PHE A 298 1.02 -8.47 -2.41
C PHE A 298 0.82 -6.97 -2.16
N GLY A 299 -0.14 -6.61 -1.29
CA GLY A 299 -0.40 -5.22 -0.91
C GLY A 299 0.64 -4.61 0.04
N CYS A 300 1.67 -5.36 0.45
CA CYS A 300 2.71 -4.89 1.35
C CYS A 300 3.94 -4.39 0.59
N ALA A 301 3.93 -3.13 0.18
CA ALA A 301 5.07 -2.52 -0.52
C ALA A 301 6.40 -2.61 0.25
N PRO A 302 6.48 -2.41 1.58
CA PRO A 302 7.72 -2.62 2.33
C PRO A 302 8.22 -4.07 2.32
N CYS A 303 7.29 -5.03 2.41
CA CYS A 303 7.63 -6.45 2.33
C CYS A 303 8.32 -6.79 1.02
N LEU A 304 7.74 -6.34 -0.10
CA LEU A 304 8.26 -6.60 -1.44
C LEU A 304 9.50 -5.75 -1.77
N GLY A 305 9.54 -4.49 -1.35
CA GLY A 305 10.57 -3.54 -1.74
C GLY A 305 11.86 -3.59 -0.90
N THR A 306 11.75 -3.95 0.37
CA THR A 306 12.86 -3.81 1.33
C THR A 306 13.11 -5.07 2.13
N GLU A 307 12.07 -5.67 2.72
CA GLU A 307 12.24 -6.72 3.73
C GLU A 307 12.57 -8.08 3.11
N LEU A 308 11.82 -8.55 2.10
CA LEU A 308 12.14 -9.77 1.36
C LEU A 308 13.50 -9.69 0.64
N PRO A 309 13.87 -8.58 -0.03
CA PRO A 309 15.23 -8.39 -0.55
C PRO A 309 16.33 -8.46 0.53
N ALA A 310 16.09 -7.87 1.70
CA ALA A 310 17.05 -7.94 2.82
C ALA A 310 17.19 -9.39 3.33
N LEU A 311 16.09 -10.13 3.44
CA LEU A 311 16.10 -11.56 3.77
C LEU A 311 16.84 -12.38 2.71
N ALA A 312 16.64 -12.10 1.42
CA ALA A 312 17.32 -12.81 0.34
C ALA A 312 18.84 -12.63 0.41
N ARG A 313 19.30 -11.39 0.66
CA ARG A 313 20.73 -11.11 0.88
C ARG A 313 21.27 -11.82 2.11
N PHE A 314 20.59 -11.70 3.26
CA PHE A 314 20.97 -12.41 4.48
C PHE A 314 21.08 -13.92 4.23
N TYR A 315 20.09 -14.48 3.53
CA TYR A 315 20.08 -15.90 3.19
C TYR A 315 21.32 -16.24 2.38
N GLU A 316 21.61 -15.54 1.29
CA GLU A 316 22.79 -15.77 0.46
C GLU A 316 24.11 -15.60 1.22
N ASP A 317 24.24 -14.58 2.07
CA ASP A 317 25.46 -14.30 2.84
C ASP A 317 25.76 -15.37 3.90
N HIS A 318 24.74 -16.08 4.40
CA HIS A 318 24.85 -17.11 5.44
C HIS A 318 24.73 -18.54 4.87
N GLN A 319 25.15 -18.77 3.63
CA GLN A 319 25.16 -20.11 3.01
C GLN A 319 25.92 -21.15 3.85
N ALA A 320 27.03 -20.76 4.49
CA ALA A 320 27.82 -21.65 5.33
C ALA A 320 27.09 -22.13 6.60
N ASP A 321 26.06 -21.41 7.04
CA ASP A 321 25.27 -21.70 8.25
C ASP A 321 23.96 -22.45 7.95
N ARG A 322 23.72 -22.90 6.70
CA ARG A 322 22.41 -23.46 6.30
C ARG A 322 22.02 -24.76 7.03
N ASN A 323 22.98 -25.44 7.64
CA ASN A 323 22.71 -26.57 8.53
C ASN A 323 22.10 -26.14 9.87
N ARG A 324 22.18 -24.85 10.24
CA ARG A 324 21.74 -24.29 11.53
C ARG A 324 20.47 -23.45 11.44
N PHE A 325 20.08 -23.01 10.25
CA PHE A 325 18.84 -22.24 10.08
C PHE A 325 18.15 -22.45 8.73
N GLU A 326 16.89 -22.05 8.67
CA GLU A 326 16.08 -21.90 7.46
C GLU A 326 15.23 -20.62 7.51
N VAL A 327 14.86 -20.09 6.34
CA VAL A 327 13.88 -19.01 6.19
C VAL A 327 12.69 -19.55 5.41
N VAL A 328 11.47 -19.33 5.88
CA VAL A 328 10.25 -19.66 5.13
C VAL A 328 9.37 -18.42 5.03
N ALA A 329 9.13 -17.95 3.81
CA ALA A 329 8.24 -16.83 3.59
C ALA A 329 6.80 -17.30 3.32
N VAL A 330 5.87 -16.87 4.17
CA VAL A 330 4.44 -17.19 4.10
C VAL A 330 3.72 -16.05 3.37
N CYS A 331 3.35 -16.30 2.12
CA CYS A 331 2.51 -15.42 1.32
C CYS A 331 1.05 -15.58 1.76
N ILE A 332 0.46 -14.49 2.25
CA ILE A 332 -0.95 -14.39 2.59
C ILE A 332 -1.67 -13.72 1.43
N ASP A 333 -2.55 -14.47 0.77
CA ASP A 333 -3.36 -13.97 -0.34
C ASP A 333 -4.67 -14.76 -0.47
N ASP A 334 -5.78 -14.19 -0.01
CA ASP A 334 -7.12 -14.79 -0.06
C ASP A 334 -7.91 -14.47 -1.34
N ASP A 335 -7.23 -13.92 -2.34
CA ASP A 335 -7.76 -13.82 -3.70
C ASP A 335 -8.06 -15.23 -4.24
N GLU A 336 -9.26 -15.40 -4.79
CA GLU A 336 -9.70 -16.66 -5.40
C GLU A 336 -8.83 -17.07 -6.60
N ALA A 337 -8.14 -16.11 -7.24
CA ALA A 337 -7.19 -16.40 -8.30
C ALA A 337 -5.85 -16.97 -7.76
N SER A 338 -5.56 -16.79 -6.47
CA SER A 338 -4.30 -17.21 -5.82
C SER A 338 -4.42 -18.59 -5.19
N THR A 339 -4.56 -19.59 -6.04
CA THR A 339 -4.71 -21.00 -5.63
C THR A 339 -3.44 -21.83 -5.76
N SER A 340 -2.34 -21.25 -6.25
CA SER A 340 -1.09 -21.97 -6.47
C SER A 340 0.13 -21.05 -6.47
N MET A 341 1.31 -21.63 -6.28
CA MET A 341 2.58 -20.91 -6.42
C MET A 341 2.79 -20.40 -7.84
N ALA A 342 2.24 -21.06 -8.86
CA ALA A 342 2.27 -20.54 -10.23
C ALA A 342 1.46 -19.25 -10.39
N ALA A 343 0.35 -19.10 -9.65
CA ALA A 343 -0.41 -17.85 -9.62
C ALA A 343 0.38 -16.76 -8.88
N VAL A 344 1.02 -17.11 -7.77
CA VAL A 344 1.92 -16.21 -7.03
C VAL A 344 3.06 -15.71 -7.92
N ASP A 345 3.70 -16.61 -8.66
CA ASP A 345 4.81 -16.28 -9.55
C ASP A 345 4.40 -15.34 -10.68
N ARG A 346 3.21 -15.52 -11.26
CA ARG A 346 2.66 -14.58 -12.26
C ARG A 346 2.43 -13.19 -11.66
N LYS A 347 1.84 -13.12 -10.46
CA LYS A 347 1.63 -11.83 -9.75
C LYS A 347 2.96 -11.15 -9.40
N LEU A 348 4.02 -11.92 -9.15
CA LEU A 348 5.35 -11.43 -8.83
C LEU A 348 6.21 -11.05 -10.05
N GLU A 349 5.79 -11.34 -11.29
CA GLU A 349 6.65 -11.19 -12.48
C GLU A 349 7.31 -9.80 -12.58
N ASN A 350 6.51 -8.74 -12.49
CA ASN A 350 7.01 -7.36 -12.53
C ASN A 350 7.86 -7.01 -11.30
N VAL A 351 7.50 -7.52 -10.13
CA VAL A 351 8.29 -7.30 -8.90
C VAL A 351 9.66 -7.95 -9.02
N VAL A 352 9.73 -9.21 -9.46
CA VAL A 352 10.98 -9.93 -9.69
C VAL A 352 11.85 -9.15 -10.65
N LYS A 353 11.30 -8.75 -11.80
CA LYS A 353 12.02 -8.04 -12.86
C LYS A 353 12.51 -6.65 -12.44
N HIS A 354 11.63 -5.84 -11.84
CA HIS A 354 11.86 -4.40 -11.66
C HIS A 354 12.26 -4.00 -10.23
N VAL A 355 12.11 -4.90 -9.25
CA VAL A 355 12.43 -4.66 -7.83
C VAL A 355 13.50 -5.62 -7.33
N TRP A 356 13.42 -6.92 -7.64
CA TRP A 356 14.37 -7.93 -7.15
C TRP A 356 15.53 -8.22 -8.12
N GLY A 357 15.69 -7.42 -9.17
CA GLY A 357 16.81 -7.54 -10.11
C GLY A 357 16.79 -8.84 -10.93
N GLY A 358 15.60 -9.37 -11.21
CA GLY A 358 15.40 -10.60 -11.98
C GLY A 358 15.61 -11.90 -11.20
N LYS A 359 15.85 -11.83 -9.89
CA LYS A 359 16.07 -13.01 -9.05
C LYS A 359 14.83 -13.33 -8.21
N ALA A 360 14.42 -14.60 -8.24
CA ALA A 360 13.42 -15.11 -7.31
C ALA A 360 13.98 -15.21 -5.89
N LEU A 361 13.10 -15.35 -4.90
CA LEU A 361 13.51 -15.55 -3.51
C LEU A 361 14.30 -16.87 -3.39
N PRO A 362 15.48 -16.87 -2.72
CA PRO A 362 16.37 -18.03 -2.66
C PRO A 362 15.97 -19.07 -1.60
N PHE A 363 14.89 -18.82 -0.88
CA PHE A 363 14.39 -19.65 0.22
C PHE A 363 12.95 -20.12 -0.04
N PRO A 364 12.47 -21.15 0.69
CA PRO A 364 11.11 -21.63 0.55
C PRO A 364 10.04 -20.54 0.69
N VAL A 365 9.02 -20.64 -0.17
CA VAL A 365 7.83 -19.80 -0.11
C VAL A 365 6.62 -20.71 0.00
N VAL A 366 5.75 -20.41 0.95
CA VAL A 366 4.49 -21.12 1.14
C VAL A 366 3.33 -20.14 0.98
N LEU A 367 2.23 -20.60 0.39
CA LEU A 367 1.03 -19.81 0.17
C LEU A 367 -0.04 -20.23 1.18
N ASP A 368 -0.61 -19.26 1.89
CA ASP A 368 -1.82 -19.43 2.69
C ASP A 368 -2.92 -18.52 2.13
N ALA A 369 -3.90 -19.13 1.49
CA ALA A 369 -5.04 -18.43 0.89
C ALA A 369 -6.24 -18.27 1.84
N SER A 370 -6.03 -18.46 3.14
CA SER A 370 -7.10 -18.57 4.14
C SER A 370 -6.91 -17.72 5.39
N TYR A 371 -5.77 -17.03 5.54
CA TYR A 371 -5.30 -16.35 6.76
C TYR A 371 -5.11 -17.24 8.01
N GLN A 372 -5.34 -18.55 7.93
CA GLN A 372 -5.33 -19.42 9.12
C GLN A 372 -3.96 -19.51 9.77
N SER A 373 -2.87 -19.39 9.03
CA SER A 373 -1.53 -19.32 9.61
C SER A 373 -1.39 -18.07 10.48
N MET A 374 -1.84 -16.90 10.01
CA MET A 374 -1.79 -15.69 10.84
C MET A 374 -2.67 -15.79 12.09
N GLU A 375 -3.87 -16.39 11.98
CA GLU A 375 -4.77 -16.66 13.10
C GLU A 375 -4.13 -17.62 14.13
N ASN A 376 -3.57 -18.73 13.64
CA ASN A 376 -2.90 -19.74 14.47
C ASN A 376 -1.69 -19.17 15.20
N PHE A 377 -0.95 -18.25 14.58
CA PHE A 377 0.18 -17.56 15.21
C PHE A 377 -0.24 -16.35 16.04
N GLY A 378 -1.49 -15.90 15.95
CA GLY A 378 -2.00 -14.75 16.69
C GLY A 378 -1.41 -13.42 16.24
N VAL A 379 -1.11 -13.29 14.95
CA VAL A 379 -0.52 -12.09 14.34
C VAL A 379 -1.54 -11.35 13.47
N THR A 380 -1.52 -10.01 13.53
CA THR A 380 -2.37 -9.14 12.69
C THR A 380 -1.57 -8.28 11.72
N ARG A 381 -0.26 -8.48 11.68
CA ARG A 381 0.67 -7.74 10.83
C ARG A 381 1.65 -8.71 10.19
N PHE A 382 2.06 -8.36 8.98
CA PHE A 382 3.17 -9.00 8.30
C PHE A 382 4.49 -8.71 9.02
N GLY A 383 5.46 -9.61 8.84
CA GLY A 383 6.74 -9.53 9.50
C GLY A 383 7.29 -10.88 9.96
N PRO A 384 8.46 -10.86 10.63
CA PRO A 384 9.17 -12.05 11.04
C PRO A 384 8.63 -12.64 12.36
N LEU A 385 8.71 -13.96 12.47
CA LEU A 385 8.65 -14.73 13.70
C LEU A 385 9.81 -15.72 13.73
N LEU A 386 10.32 -16.01 14.93
CA LEU A 386 11.47 -16.90 15.11
C LEU A 386 11.08 -18.13 15.91
N VAL A 387 11.43 -19.29 15.38
CA VAL A 387 11.28 -20.61 16.03
C VAL A 387 12.68 -21.14 16.33
N ASP A 388 12.87 -21.64 17.55
CA ASP A 388 14.14 -22.21 17.98
C ASP A 388 14.32 -23.67 17.53
N PRO A 389 15.52 -24.27 17.72
CA PRO A 389 15.79 -25.65 17.31
C PRO A 389 14.90 -26.72 17.96
N ASP A 390 14.30 -26.43 19.13
CA ASP A 390 13.38 -27.37 19.80
C ASP A 390 11.97 -27.33 19.18
N GLY A 391 11.71 -26.32 18.34
CA GLY A 391 10.43 -26.11 17.66
C GLY A 391 9.49 -25.17 18.42
N ASP A 392 10.02 -24.41 19.38
CA ASP A 392 9.27 -23.46 20.18
C ASP A 392 9.33 -22.05 19.55
N LEU A 393 8.19 -21.36 19.57
CA LEU A 393 8.10 -19.98 19.12
C LEU A 393 8.76 -19.07 20.16
N ILE A 394 9.68 -18.20 19.73
CA ILE A 394 10.34 -17.25 20.60
C ILE A 394 10.16 -15.81 20.10
N LEU A 395 10.35 -14.85 21.01
CA LEU A 395 10.44 -13.45 20.63
C LEU A 395 11.76 -13.23 19.88
N GLY A 396 11.67 -12.86 18.61
CA GLY A 396 12.84 -12.57 17.80
C GLY A 396 12.52 -12.27 16.35
N ASP A 397 13.51 -11.76 15.65
CA ASP A 397 13.49 -11.32 14.26
C ASP A 397 14.80 -11.72 13.55
N LEU A 398 15.06 -11.13 12.38
CA LEU A 398 16.30 -11.35 11.63
C LEU A 398 17.56 -10.96 12.44
N THR A 399 17.48 -9.89 13.23
CA THR A 399 18.58 -9.44 14.10
C THR A 399 18.89 -10.51 15.15
N THR A 400 17.84 -11.03 15.79
CA THR A 400 17.94 -12.08 16.80
C THR A 400 18.55 -13.35 16.20
N LEU A 401 18.09 -13.78 15.01
CA LEU A 401 18.67 -14.92 14.30
C LEU A 401 20.16 -14.71 14.02
N THR A 402 20.54 -13.52 13.52
CA THR A 402 21.94 -13.17 13.25
C THR A 402 22.81 -13.32 14.50
N GLU A 403 22.32 -12.89 15.66
CA GLU A 403 23.03 -13.06 16.93
C GLU A 403 23.15 -14.52 17.35
N LYS A 404 22.12 -15.33 17.14
CA LYS A 404 22.14 -16.77 17.44
C LYS A 404 23.12 -17.53 16.55
N LEU A 405 23.26 -17.15 15.29
CA LEU A 405 24.24 -17.76 14.38
C LEU A 405 25.69 -17.42 14.76
N LYS A 406 25.96 -16.25 15.35
CA LYS A 406 27.31 -15.88 15.84
C LYS A 406 27.76 -16.71 17.05
N ARG A 407 26.82 -17.16 17.89
CA ARG A 407 27.12 -17.98 19.06
C ARG A 407 27.40 -19.40 18.59
N VAL A 408 28.67 -19.70 18.32
CA VAL A 408 29.17 -21.08 18.18
C VAL A 408 29.07 -21.72 19.56
N GLU A 409 28.14 -22.64 19.76
CA GLU A 409 28.25 -23.56 20.90
C GLU A 409 29.50 -24.42 20.67
N PRO A 410 30.44 -24.49 21.63
CA PRO A 410 31.51 -25.47 21.54
C PRO A 410 30.88 -26.86 21.49
N PRO A 411 31.44 -27.82 20.72
CA PRO A 411 30.94 -29.18 20.74
C PRO A 411 30.89 -29.67 22.18
N THR A 412 29.70 -30.08 22.62
CA THR A 412 29.51 -30.80 23.88
C THR A 412 30.45 -32.00 23.85
N ARG A 413 31.49 -31.97 24.70
CA ARG A 413 32.41 -33.10 24.84
C ARG A 413 31.62 -34.32 25.32
N PRO A 414 31.93 -35.51 24.78
CA PRO A 414 31.24 -36.76 25.11
C PRO A 414 31.39 -37.16 26.57
#